data_AF-J3VHA0-F1
#
_entry.id   AF-J3VHA0-F1
#
_cell.length_a   1.000
_cell.length_b   1.000
_cell.length_c   1.000
_cell.angle_alpha   90.00
_cell.angle_beta   90.00
_cell.angle_gamma   90.00
#
_symmetry.space_group_name_H-M   'P 1'
#
loop_
_entity.id
_entity.type
_entity.pdbx_description
1 polymer ?
#
loop_
_entity_poly.entity_id
_entity_poly.type
_entity_poly.pdbx_seq_one_letter_code
_entity_poly.pdbx_strand_id
1 'polypeptide(L)'
;MLTADFQFKHDIIKKALKQHKADAILFTSDQNRLWFTEFKSSAGFLLVTNTKSVLVIDSRYYLAASKEIKHTEVVLLAANVLSDVAKKLKIKHLLIEGDYLTYQYQSMLDRISEKQTPIETQSLRAIKTPSEIKKLKKVIDITKEVGNKLTSMMKVDMTEIQLAKLVTFALIDAGGEKNSFDPIVASGPNGAKPHHHPTNRKFKDGDFVTVDFGTIYQGFCSDITRTWVLNKPKNQRLINAYKLVDKSNQAGIKAAKADMTGQEVDAVCRKIIDETEFKGLFVHSTGHGVGIDIHEKPNVATSYTDKLGVDSIVTIEPGIYIPNVGGIRIEDMIQVKADKSIWLSKDIKRMKL
;
A
#
# COMPACT_ATOMS: atom_id res chain seq x y z
N MET A 1 -21.95 -20.79 -7.37
CA MET A 1 -21.15 -21.10 -6.17
C MET A 1 -20.39 -19.85 -5.79
N LEU A 2 -20.26 -19.57 -4.48
CA LEU A 2 -19.45 -18.45 -3.99
C LEU A 2 -17.97 -18.72 -4.31
N THR A 3 -17.21 -17.69 -4.65
CA THR A 3 -15.77 -17.84 -4.89
C THR A 3 -15.04 -18.10 -3.57
N ALA A 4 -13.91 -18.80 -3.61
CA ALA A 4 -13.08 -19.03 -2.43
C ALA A 4 -12.64 -17.70 -1.78
N ASP A 5 -12.35 -16.70 -2.62
CA ASP A 5 -12.02 -15.34 -2.20
C ASP A 5 -13.15 -14.66 -1.42
N PHE A 6 -14.39 -14.72 -1.92
CA PHE A 6 -15.53 -14.16 -1.20
C PHE A 6 -15.71 -14.83 0.17
N GLN A 7 -15.64 -16.16 0.21
CA GLN A 7 -15.82 -16.91 1.45
C GLN A 7 -14.75 -16.52 2.48
N PHE A 8 -13.49 -16.43 2.06
CA PHE A 8 -12.38 -15.98 2.91
C PHE A 8 -12.64 -14.58 3.50
N LYS A 9 -13.00 -13.61 2.65
CA LYS A 9 -13.27 -12.22 3.07
C LYS A 9 -14.49 -12.13 3.99
N HIS A 10 -15.53 -12.90 3.72
CA HIS A 10 -16.73 -12.97 4.56
C HIS A 10 -16.45 -13.59 5.93
N ASP A 11 -15.59 -14.60 6.01
CA ASP A 11 -15.19 -15.20 7.28
C ASP A 11 -14.34 -14.26 8.15
N ILE A 12 -13.50 -13.42 7.53
CA ILE A 12 -12.81 -12.31 8.24
C ILE A 12 -13.84 -11.36 8.86
N ILE A 13 -14.82 -10.92 8.09
CA ILE A 13 -15.88 -10.03 8.60
C ILE A 13 -16.66 -10.71 9.71
N LYS A 14 -17.07 -11.98 9.55
CA LYS A 14 -17.78 -12.74 10.59
C LYS A 14 -16.99 -12.82 11.89
N LYS A 15 -15.68 -12.99 11.82
CA LYS A 15 -14.81 -12.95 13.01
C LYS A 15 -14.84 -11.58 13.69
N ALA A 16 -14.72 -10.49 12.91
CA ALA A 16 -14.80 -9.13 13.44
C ALA A 16 -16.16 -8.83 14.09
N LEU A 17 -17.26 -9.22 13.44
CA LEU A 17 -18.63 -9.07 13.98
C LEU A 17 -18.80 -9.84 15.30
N LYS A 18 -18.32 -11.09 15.36
CA LYS A 18 -18.36 -11.91 16.57
C LYS A 18 -17.56 -11.29 17.71
N GLN A 19 -16.34 -10.81 17.44
CA GLN A 19 -15.47 -10.19 18.44
C GLN A 19 -16.11 -8.95 19.07
N HIS A 20 -16.79 -8.14 18.27
CA HIS A 20 -17.41 -6.89 18.74
C HIS A 20 -18.88 -7.05 19.14
N LYS A 21 -19.46 -8.24 19.01
CA LYS A 21 -20.90 -8.50 19.21
C LYS A 21 -21.76 -7.53 18.38
N ALA A 22 -21.42 -7.38 17.09
CA ALA A 22 -22.09 -6.49 16.15
C ALA A 22 -22.89 -7.28 15.11
N ASP A 23 -23.92 -6.65 14.56
CA ASP A 23 -24.86 -7.27 13.61
C ASP A 23 -24.34 -7.19 12.17
N ALA A 24 -23.68 -6.08 11.85
CA ALA A 24 -23.17 -5.78 10.53
C ALA A 24 -21.94 -4.87 10.58
N ILE A 25 -21.24 -4.80 9.46
CA ILE A 25 -20.26 -3.76 9.15
C ILE A 25 -20.75 -2.95 7.95
N LEU A 26 -20.56 -1.64 8.00
CA LEU A 26 -20.80 -0.74 6.89
C LEU A 26 -19.47 -0.30 6.27
N PHE A 27 -19.30 -0.58 4.98
CA PHE A 27 -18.23 0.00 4.17
C PHE A 27 -18.76 1.17 3.33
N THR A 28 -18.17 2.34 3.58
CA THR A 28 -18.37 3.62 2.89
C THR A 28 -17.16 4.02 2.03
N SER A 29 -15.99 3.43 2.28
CA SER A 29 -14.79 3.60 1.48
C SER A 29 -14.89 2.86 0.14
N ASP A 30 -14.33 3.43 -0.92
CA ASP A 30 -14.20 2.73 -2.21
C ASP A 30 -13.23 1.55 -2.10
N GLN A 31 -12.25 1.63 -1.22
CA GLN A 31 -11.25 0.59 -1.02
C GLN A 31 -11.84 -0.69 -0.41
N ASN A 32 -12.63 -0.60 0.66
CA ASN A 32 -13.23 -1.80 1.25
C ASN A 32 -14.42 -2.33 0.42
N ARG A 33 -15.15 -1.46 -0.28
CA ARG A 33 -16.12 -1.91 -1.29
C ARG A 33 -15.44 -2.70 -2.39
N LEU A 34 -14.35 -2.19 -2.96
CA LEU A 34 -13.57 -2.90 -3.97
C LEU A 34 -13.03 -4.22 -3.42
N TRP A 35 -12.44 -4.22 -2.22
CA TRP A 35 -11.92 -5.42 -1.58
C TRP A 35 -12.96 -6.52 -1.50
N PHE A 36 -14.15 -6.21 -0.98
CA PHE A 36 -15.17 -7.23 -0.72
C PHE A 36 -15.95 -7.66 -1.96
N THR A 37 -16.27 -6.71 -2.84
CA THR A 37 -17.13 -6.97 -4.02
C THR A 37 -16.36 -7.31 -5.28
N GLU A 38 -15.05 -7.01 -5.31
CA GLU A 38 -14.21 -7.00 -6.51
C GLU A 38 -14.72 -6.06 -7.61
N PHE A 39 -15.61 -5.11 -7.27
CA PHE A 39 -16.18 -4.14 -8.19
C PHE A 39 -15.73 -2.72 -7.84
N LYS A 40 -15.14 -2.03 -8.82
CA LYS A 40 -14.63 -0.66 -8.65
C LYS A 40 -15.77 0.35 -8.73
N SER A 41 -15.97 1.12 -7.67
CA SER A 41 -17.00 2.17 -7.61
C SER A 41 -16.58 3.32 -6.70
N SER A 42 -16.76 4.56 -7.17
CA SER A 42 -16.47 5.75 -6.36
C SER A 42 -17.61 6.16 -5.43
N ALA A 43 -18.70 5.39 -5.40
CA ALA A 43 -19.88 5.66 -4.57
C ALA A 43 -20.58 4.36 -4.18
N GLY A 44 -21.36 4.43 -3.11
CA GLY A 44 -22.18 3.33 -2.61
C GLY A 44 -21.91 2.99 -1.15
N PHE A 45 -22.80 2.17 -0.60
CA PHE A 45 -22.78 1.72 0.78
C PHE A 45 -22.89 0.19 0.78
N LEU A 46 -21.93 -0.49 1.40
CA LEU A 46 -21.95 -1.94 1.48
C LEU A 46 -22.18 -2.37 2.93
N LEU A 47 -23.32 -2.99 3.18
CA LEU A 47 -23.64 -3.62 4.45
C LEU A 47 -23.32 -5.11 4.38
N VAL A 48 -22.51 -5.61 5.31
CA VAL A 48 -22.19 -7.04 5.41
C VAL A 48 -22.54 -7.55 6.80
N THR A 49 -23.40 -8.56 6.86
CA THR A 49 -23.76 -9.28 8.08
C THR A 49 -23.06 -10.64 8.12
N ASN A 50 -23.31 -11.43 9.16
CA ASN A 50 -22.79 -12.79 9.25
C ASN A 50 -23.30 -13.76 8.15
N THR A 51 -24.33 -13.38 7.40
CA THR A 51 -25.05 -14.27 6.45
C THR A 51 -25.39 -13.59 5.12
N LYS A 52 -25.41 -12.26 5.06
CA LYS A 52 -25.81 -11.52 3.86
C LYS A 52 -24.85 -10.36 3.60
N SER A 53 -24.81 -9.93 2.34
CA SER A 53 -24.18 -8.67 1.96
C SER A 53 -25.07 -7.93 0.97
N VAL A 54 -25.20 -6.62 1.16
CA VAL A 54 -26.03 -5.75 0.32
C VAL A 54 -25.23 -4.51 -0.05
N LEU A 55 -25.02 -4.29 -1.35
CA LEU A 55 -24.43 -3.09 -1.93
C LEU A 55 -25.56 -2.17 -2.40
N VAL A 56 -25.74 -1.06 -1.70
CA VAL A 56 -26.63 0.03 -2.10
C VAL A 56 -25.81 1.03 -2.91
N ILE A 57 -26.09 1.17 -4.21
CA ILE A 57 -25.24 1.93 -5.14
C ILE A 57 -26.05 2.77 -6.10
N ASP A 58 -25.54 3.95 -6.48
CA ASP A 58 -26.26 4.87 -7.36
C ASP A 58 -26.34 4.38 -8.81
N SER A 59 -27.18 5.06 -9.60
CA SER A 59 -27.53 4.71 -10.97
C SER A 59 -26.33 4.67 -11.94
N ARG A 60 -25.23 5.37 -11.64
CA ARG A 60 -24.03 5.39 -12.50
C ARG A 60 -23.37 4.02 -12.57
N TYR A 61 -23.49 3.23 -11.50
CA TYR A 61 -22.85 1.93 -11.36
C TYR A 61 -23.85 0.77 -11.29
N TYR A 62 -25.12 1.02 -10.95
CA TYR A 62 -26.12 -0.01 -10.67
C TYR A 62 -26.17 -1.13 -11.73
N LEU A 63 -26.32 -0.78 -13.01
CA LEU A 63 -26.43 -1.79 -14.08
C LEU A 63 -25.18 -2.67 -14.21
N ALA A 64 -23.99 -2.07 -14.11
CA ALA A 64 -22.73 -2.81 -14.17
C ALA A 64 -22.55 -3.69 -12.93
N ALA A 65 -22.77 -3.13 -11.73
CA ALA A 65 -22.70 -3.85 -10.46
C ALA A 65 -23.66 -5.04 -10.42
N SER A 66 -24.93 -4.86 -10.82
CA SER A 66 -25.92 -5.95 -10.88
C SER A 66 -25.55 -7.04 -11.88
N LYS A 67 -24.83 -6.71 -12.94
CA LYS A 67 -24.36 -7.68 -13.94
C LYS A 67 -23.13 -8.44 -13.47
N GLU A 68 -22.18 -7.79 -12.81
CA GLU A 68 -20.86 -8.35 -12.49
C GLU A 68 -20.83 -9.02 -11.11
N ILE A 69 -21.50 -8.43 -10.12
CA ILE A 69 -21.47 -8.92 -8.74
C ILE A 69 -22.52 -10.04 -8.58
N LYS A 70 -22.08 -11.22 -8.11
CA LYS A 70 -22.95 -12.41 -7.96
C LYS A 70 -23.18 -12.83 -6.52
N HIS A 71 -22.30 -12.42 -5.61
CA HIS A 71 -22.31 -12.83 -4.20
C HIS A 71 -22.89 -11.80 -3.23
N THR A 72 -23.23 -10.61 -3.73
CA THR A 72 -23.78 -9.49 -2.95
C THR A 72 -25.05 -9.00 -3.63
N GLU A 73 -26.12 -8.78 -2.84
CA GLU A 73 -27.37 -8.18 -3.33
C GLU A 73 -27.09 -6.74 -3.74
N VAL A 74 -27.39 -6.36 -4.98
CA VAL A 74 -27.17 -4.99 -5.48
C VAL A 74 -28.50 -4.26 -5.56
N VAL A 75 -28.60 -3.15 -4.84
CA VAL A 75 -29.82 -2.34 -4.74
C VAL A 75 -29.53 -0.92 -5.23
N LEU A 76 -30.44 -0.36 -6.02
CA LEU A 76 -30.34 1.02 -6.49
C LEU A 76 -30.51 1.98 -5.30
N LEU A 77 -29.55 2.89 -5.13
CA LEU A 77 -29.61 3.93 -4.12
C LEU A 77 -30.75 4.91 -4.45
N ALA A 78 -31.68 5.04 -3.51
CA ALA A 78 -32.70 6.08 -3.47
C ALA A 78 -32.89 6.55 -2.02
N ALA A 79 -33.78 7.53 -1.81
CA ALA A 79 -34.09 8.01 -0.47
C ALA A 79 -34.51 6.86 0.46
N ASN A 80 -33.97 6.82 1.68
CA ASN A 80 -34.26 5.84 2.74
C ASN A 80 -33.90 4.37 2.44
N VAL A 81 -33.47 4.01 1.23
CA VAL A 81 -33.16 2.62 0.86
C VAL A 81 -32.14 1.99 1.81
N LEU A 82 -31.08 2.72 2.18
CA LEU A 82 -30.08 2.21 3.11
C LEU A 82 -30.68 1.91 4.50
N SER A 83 -31.55 2.77 5.01
CA SER A 83 -32.25 2.53 6.28
C SER A 83 -33.26 1.38 6.19
N ASP A 84 -33.92 1.22 5.05
CA ASP A 84 -34.87 0.12 4.85
C ASP A 84 -34.15 -1.22 4.77
N VAL A 85 -32.99 -1.26 4.09
CA VAL A 85 -32.08 -2.41 4.10
C VAL A 85 -31.61 -2.72 5.52
N ALA A 86 -31.17 -1.72 6.29
CA ALA A 86 -30.72 -1.94 7.66
C ALA A 86 -31.83 -2.49 8.57
N LYS A 87 -33.06 -1.97 8.45
CA LYS A 87 -34.26 -2.49 9.15
C LYS A 87 -34.57 -3.92 8.75
N LYS A 88 -34.57 -4.24 7.44
CA LYS A 88 -34.80 -5.60 6.92
C LYS A 88 -33.76 -6.59 7.44
N LEU A 89 -32.51 -6.14 7.60
CA LEU A 89 -31.41 -6.92 8.17
C LEU A 89 -31.38 -6.91 9.71
N LYS A 90 -32.30 -6.18 10.37
CA LYS A 90 -32.41 -6.03 11.83
C LYS A 90 -31.11 -5.53 12.47
N ILE A 91 -30.41 -4.61 11.81
CA ILE A 91 -29.15 -4.05 12.30
C ILE A 91 -29.44 -3.10 13.46
N LYS A 92 -28.80 -3.33 14.61
CA LYS A 92 -28.82 -2.44 15.77
C LYS A 92 -27.42 -1.96 16.14
N HIS A 93 -26.44 -2.86 16.11
CA HIS A 93 -25.04 -2.57 16.39
C HIS A 93 -24.22 -2.69 15.10
N LEU A 94 -23.69 -1.56 14.63
CA LEU A 94 -22.96 -1.43 13.38
C LEU A 94 -21.47 -1.19 13.62
N LEU A 95 -20.61 -2.00 12.99
CA LEU A 95 -19.20 -1.65 12.84
C LEU A 95 -19.05 -0.63 11.71
N ILE A 96 -18.25 0.39 11.94
CA ILE A 96 -17.99 1.47 10.97
C ILE A 96 -16.48 1.63 10.74
N GLU A 97 -16.12 2.15 9.57
CA GLU A 97 -14.74 2.38 9.14
C GLU A 97 -14.12 3.58 9.90
N GLY A 98 -13.45 3.32 11.02
CA GLY A 98 -12.79 4.38 11.80
C GLY A 98 -11.65 5.07 11.06
N ASP A 99 -11.13 4.43 10.00
CA ASP A 99 -10.04 4.86 9.13
C ASP A 99 -10.50 5.63 7.89
N TYR A 100 -11.80 5.62 7.55
CA TYR A 100 -12.32 6.28 6.32
C TYR A 100 -13.55 7.16 6.56
N LEU A 101 -14.39 6.82 7.54
CA LEU A 101 -15.67 7.48 7.73
C LEU A 101 -15.49 8.86 8.34
N THR A 102 -16.06 9.88 7.70
CA THR A 102 -16.06 11.25 8.19
C THR A 102 -17.35 11.58 8.95
N TYR A 103 -17.29 12.61 9.80
CA TYR A 103 -18.42 13.03 10.66
C TYR A 103 -19.72 13.35 9.89
N GLN A 104 -19.64 13.70 8.59
CA GLN A 104 -20.82 13.99 7.75
C GLN A 104 -21.83 12.82 7.70
N TYR A 105 -21.36 11.59 7.90
CA TYR A 105 -22.20 10.40 7.85
C TYR A 105 -22.97 10.15 9.15
N GLN A 106 -22.72 10.89 10.24
CA GLN A 106 -23.34 10.61 11.54
C GLN A 106 -24.87 10.55 11.48
N SER A 107 -25.49 11.54 10.83
CA SER A 107 -26.95 11.58 10.66
C SER A 107 -27.52 10.39 9.88
N MET A 108 -26.75 9.82 8.95
CA MET A 108 -27.10 8.60 8.24
C MET A 108 -26.93 7.38 9.15
N LEU A 109 -25.83 7.31 9.91
CA LEU A 109 -25.55 6.21 10.84
C LEU A 109 -26.63 6.08 11.94
N ASP A 110 -27.10 7.20 12.47
CA ASP A 110 -28.15 7.25 13.50
C ASP A 110 -29.51 6.75 12.97
N ARG A 111 -29.75 6.82 11.66
CA ARG A 111 -30.97 6.30 11.02
C ARG A 111 -30.92 4.79 10.76
N ILE A 112 -29.74 4.18 10.78
CA ILE A 112 -29.54 2.77 10.40
C ILE A 112 -29.10 1.88 11.56
N SER A 113 -28.72 2.45 12.70
CA SER A 113 -28.23 1.70 13.87
C SER A 113 -28.44 2.45 15.18
N GLU A 114 -28.65 1.70 16.27
CA GLU A 114 -28.75 2.23 17.64
C GLU A 114 -27.37 2.45 18.27
N LYS A 115 -26.37 1.63 17.87
CA LYS A 115 -25.00 1.67 18.35
C LYS A 115 -24.03 1.55 17.19
N GLN A 116 -22.98 2.36 17.22
CA GLN A 116 -21.88 2.31 16.25
C GLN A 116 -20.57 2.04 16.99
N THR A 117 -19.71 1.17 16.45
CA THR A 117 -18.35 0.94 16.96
C THR A 117 -17.35 1.13 15.82
N PRO A 118 -16.49 2.16 15.87
CA PRO A 118 -15.43 2.32 14.89
C PRO A 118 -14.36 1.23 15.06
N ILE A 119 -13.90 0.68 13.94
CA ILE A 119 -12.78 -0.26 13.89
C ILE A 119 -11.77 0.15 12.80
N GLU A 120 -10.53 -0.33 12.91
CA GLU A 120 -9.52 -0.16 11.86
C GLU A 120 -9.74 -1.21 10.76
N THR A 121 -10.38 -0.83 9.66
CA THR A 121 -10.80 -1.78 8.63
C THR A 121 -9.70 -2.18 7.67
N GLN A 122 -8.63 -1.38 7.54
CA GLN A 122 -7.40 -1.78 6.84
C GLN A 122 -6.83 -3.12 7.36
N SER A 123 -6.97 -3.41 8.66
CA SER A 123 -6.52 -4.68 9.25
C SER A 123 -7.27 -5.91 8.70
N LEU A 124 -8.51 -5.74 8.25
CA LEU A 124 -9.33 -6.82 7.67
C LEU A 124 -8.74 -7.33 6.34
N ARG A 125 -7.93 -6.52 5.67
CA ARG A 125 -7.32 -6.84 4.39
C ARG A 125 -5.84 -7.21 4.50
N ALA A 126 -5.30 -7.28 5.73
CA ALA A 126 -3.87 -7.50 5.94
C ALA A 126 -3.36 -8.79 5.28
N ILE A 127 -4.19 -9.84 5.23
CA ILE A 127 -3.92 -11.12 4.59
C ILE A 127 -4.53 -11.15 3.19
N LYS A 128 -3.71 -11.46 2.18
CA LYS A 128 -4.11 -11.39 0.77
C LYS A 128 -4.55 -12.77 0.29
N THR A 129 -5.64 -12.82 -0.47
CA THR A 129 -6.05 -14.06 -1.15
C THR A 129 -5.07 -14.40 -2.29
N PRO A 130 -5.09 -15.64 -2.80
CA PRO A 130 -4.30 -16.00 -3.98
C PRO A 130 -4.58 -15.12 -5.21
N SER A 131 -5.84 -14.69 -5.41
CA SER A 131 -6.22 -13.79 -6.51
C SER A 131 -5.60 -12.39 -6.31
N GLU A 132 -5.64 -11.87 -5.09
CA GLU A 132 -5.05 -10.57 -4.75
C GLU A 132 -3.53 -10.60 -4.91
N ILE A 133 -2.86 -11.67 -4.46
CA ILE A 133 -1.43 -11.87 -4.67
C ILE A 133 -1.09 -11.88 -6.18
N LYS A 134 -1.95 -12.46 -7.03
CA LYS A 134 -1.74 -12.44 -8.48
C LYS A 134 -1.81 -11.02 -9.05
N LYS A 135 -2.77 -10.20 -8.60
CA LYS A 135 -2.90 -8.78 -8.99
C LYS A 135 -1.70 -7.97 -8.50
N LEU A 136 -1.25 -8.21 -7.26
CA LEU A 136 -0.06 -7.59 -6.67
C LEU A 136 1.24 -7.95 -7.41
N LYS A 137 1.43 -9.22 -7.79
CA LYS A 137 2.55 -9.61 -8.64
C LYS A 137 2.52 -8.90 -9.98
N LYS A 138 1.34 -8.80 -10.60
CA LYS A 138 1.18 -8.13 -11.89
C LYS A 138 1.50 -6.63 -11.81
N VAL A 139 1.04 -5.93 -10.76
CA VAL A 139 1.36 -4.50 -10.60
C VAL A 139 2.85 -4.28 -10.31
N ILE A 140 3.50 -5.17 -9.55
CA ILE A 140 4.95 -5.14 -9.35
C ILE A 140 5.70 -5.41 -10.66
N ASP A 141 5.21 -6.31 -11.52
CA ASP A 141 5.83 -6.56 -12.83
C ASP A 141 5.79 -5.34 -13.75
N ILE A 142 4.70 -4.56 -13.73
CA ILE A 142 4.58 -3.28 -14.45
C ILE A 142 5.62 -2.29 -13.91
N THR A 143 5.67 -2.11 -12.59
CA THR A 143 6.63 -1.21 -11.93
C THR A 143 8.07 -1.65 -12.18
N LYS A 144 8.34 -2.96 -12.24
CA LYS A 144 9.65 -3.53 -12.57
C LYS A 144 10.10 -3.17 -13.97
N GLU A 145 9.21 -3.19 -14.96
CA GLU A 145 9.55 -2.80 -16.32
C GLU A 145 10.08 -1.37 -16.36
N VAL A 146 9.38 -0.44 -15.71
CA VAL A 146 9.79 0.97 -15.62
C VAL A 146 11.07 1.13 -14.80
N GLY A 147 11.14 0.48 -13.64
CA GLY A 147 12.30 0.51 -12.76
C GLY A 147 13.60 0.09 -13.46
N ASN A 148 13.51 -0.90 -14.35
CA ASN A 148 14.64 -1.40 -15.13
C ASN A 148 15.08 -0.48 -16.29
N LYS A 149 14.30 0.55 -16.60
CA LYS A 149 14.56 1.60 -17.59
C LYS A 149 14.92 2.96 -16.96
N LEU A 150 14.82 3.12 -15.63
CA LEU A 150 14.98 4.42 -14.96
C LEU A 150 16.32 5.09 -15.26
N THR A 151 17.42 4.33 -15.27
CA THR A 151 18.74 4.89 -15.58
C THR A 151 18.85 5.45 -17.00
N SER A 152 18.15 4.87 -17.98
CA SER A 152 18.10 5.41 -19.35
C SER A 152 17.22 6.64 -19.51
N MET A 153 16.31 6.90 -18.56
CA MET A 153 15.44 8.08 -18.58
C MET A 153 16.15 9.33 -18.05
N MET A 154 17.18 9.17 -17.21
CA MET A 154 17.87 10.27 -16.55
C MET A 154 18.96 10.89 -17.43
N LYS A 155 19.00 12.22 -17.48
CA LYS A 155 20.01 12.99 -18.22
C LYS A 155 20.46 14.20 -17.40
N VAL A 156 21.70 14.64 -17.60
CA VAL A 156 22.17 15.93 -17.05
C VAL A 156 21.25 17.04 -17.55
N ASP A 157 21.04 18.06 -16.72
CA ASP A 157 20.15 19.22 -16.96
C ASP A 157 18.64 18.93 -17.04
N MET A 158 18.23 17.66 -16.93
CA MET A 158 16.84 17.29 -16.71
C MET A 158 16.40 17.68 -15.28
N THR A 159 15.17 18.14 -15.11
CA THR A 159 14.63 18.44 -13.78
C THR A 159 14.00 17.22 -13.11
N GLU A 160 13.91 17.25 -11.77
CA GLU A 160 13.19 16.23 -11.00
C GLU A 160 11.74 16.07 -11.49
N ILE A 161 11.03 17.18 -11.73
CA ILE A 161 9.65 17.16 -12.26
C ILE A 161 9.57 16.49 -13.64
N GLN A 162 10.55 16.73 -14.52
CA GLN A 162 10.57 16.08 -15.83
C GLN A 162 10.68 14.56 -15.67
N LEU A 163 11.53 14.08 -14.75
CA LEU A 163 11.67 12.64 -14.54
C LEU A 163 10.40 12.05 -13.92
N ALA A 164 9.80 12.72 -12.92
CA ALA A 164 8.54 12.27 -12.31
C ALA A 164 7.44 12.10 -13.38
N LYS A 165 7.30 13.05 -14.31
CA LYS A 165 6.35 12.96 -15.43
C LYS A 165 6.66 11.80 -16.37
N LEU A 166 7.92 11.58 -16.73
CA LEU A 166 8.32 10.44 -17.56
C LEU A 166 8.03 9.10 -16.89
N VAL A 167 8.28 8.99 -15.59
CA VAL A 167 7.99 7.78 -14.80
C VAL A 167 6.50 7.50 -14.78
N THR A 168 5.66 8.51 -14.50
CA THR A 168 4.20 8.38 -14.57
C THR A 168 3.73 7.92 -15.94
N PHE A 169 4.22 8.54 -17.01
CA PHE A 169 3.86 8.14 -18.37
C PHE A 169 4.28 6.68 -18.65
N ALA A 170 5.51 6.31 -18.29
CA ALA A 170 6.02 4.96 -18.51
C ALA A 170 5.26 3.89 -17.72
N LEU A 171 4.81 4.19 -16.51
CA LEU A 171 3.98 3.27 -15.71
C LEU A 171 2.61 3.03 -16.36
N ILE A 172 1.98 4.09 -16.87
CA ILE A 172 0.70 4.00 -17.57
C ILE A 172 0.87 3.22 -18.88
N ASP A 173 1.90 3.54 -19.66
CA ASP A 173 2.22 2.85 -20.92
C ASP A 173 2.50 1.35 -20.72
N ALA A 174 3.15 0.98 -19.61
CA ALA A 174 3.41 -0.40 -19.22
C ALA A 174 2.17 -1.16 -18.69
N GLY A 175 1.00 -0.51 -18.62
CA GLY A 175 -0.28 -1.12 -18.23
C GLY A 175 -0.82 -0.71 -16.87
N GLY A 176 -0.20 0.28 -16.22
CA GLY A 176 -0.72 0.91 -15.01
C GLY A 176 -1.96 1.79 -15.30
N GLU A 177 -2.88 1.87 -14.35
CA GLU A 177 -4.07 2.75 -14.48
C GLU A 177 -3.72 4.22 -14.18
N LYS A 178 -2.89 4.43 -13.16
CA LYS A 178 -2.38 5.71 -12.65
C LYS A 178 -1.33 5.43 -11.58
N ASN A 179 -0.58 6.45 -11.15
CA ASN A 179 0.33 6.28 -10.01
C ASN A 179 -0.45 5.87 -8.74
N SER A 180 0.16 5.05 -7.88
CA SER A 180 -0.37 4.73 -6.55
C SER A 180 -0.21 5.89 -5.56
N PHE A 181 0.77 6.77 -5.81
CA PHE A 181 1.05 8.01 -5.08
C PHE A 181 1.83 8.96 -5.99
N ASP A 182 2.01 10.22 -5.59
CA ASP A 182 2.83 11.17 -6.36
C ASP A 182 4.31 10.74 -6.32
N PRO A 183 4.95 10.44 -7.48
CA PRO A 183 6.32 9.94 -7.48
C PRO A 183 7.30 10.93 -6.82
N ILE A 184 8.20 10.40 -5.99
CA ILE A 184 9.31 11.18 -5.45
C ILE A 184 10.48 11.07 -6.42
N VAL A 185 11.07 12.21 -6.76
CA VAL A 185 12.35 12.30 -7.47
C VAL A 185 13.21 13.29 -6.72
N ALA A 186 14.18 12.79 -5.97
CA ALA A 186 15.04 13.57 -5.11
C ALA A 186 16.49 13.47 -5.56
N SER A 187 17.04 14.57 -6.08
CA SER A 187 18.38 14.61 -6.68
C SER A 187 19.38 15.40 -5.83
N GLY A 188 20.59 14.87 -5.70
CA GLY A 188 21.67 15.49 -4.91
C GLY A 188 21.22 15.79 -3.47
N PRO A 189 21.39 17.03 -2.95
CA PRO A 189 20.99 17.38 -1.59
C PRO A 189 19.50 17.18 -1.28
N ASN A 190 18.62 17.19 -2.28
CA ASN A 190 17.20 16.92 -2.06
C ASN A 190 16.96 15.48 -1.58
N GLY A 191 17.86 14.55 -1.92
CA GLY A 191 17.80 13.17 -1.42
C GLY A 191 17.86 13.06 0.11
N ALA A 192 18.31 14.10 0.82
CA ALA A 192 18.32 14.12 2.29
C ALA A 192 16.92 14.32 2.92
N LYS A 193 15.87 14.48 2.11
CA LYS A 193 14.48 14.69 2.56
C LYS A 193 13.67 13.44 2.18
N PRO A 194 13.21 12.63 3.15
CA PRO A 194 12.52 11.36 2.87
C PRO A 194 11.28 11.49 1.97
N HIS A 195 10.48 12.54 2.17
CA HIS A 195 9.25 12.85 1.43
C HIS A 195 9.42 14.08 0.51
N HIS A 196 10.53 14.15 -0.22
CA HIS A 196 10.79 15.25 -1.14
C HIS A 196 9.78 15.26 -2.30
N HIS A 197 9.12 16.39 -2.55
CA HIS A 197 8.34 16.56 -3.77
C HIS A 197 9.25 17.03 -4.92
N PRO A 198 9.17 16.43 -6.12
CA PRO A 198 9.98 16.83 -7.27
C PRO A 198 9.93 18.34 -7.54
N THR A 199 11.10 18.95 -7.80
CA THR A 199 11.22 20.39 -8.07
C THR A 199 11.79 20.68 -9.46
N ASN A 200 12.03 21.97 -9.76
CA ASN A 200 12.76 22.40 -10.94
C ASN A 200 14.29 22.27 -10.79
N ARG A 201 14.81 21.65 -9.71
CA ARG A 201 16.24 21.35 -9.59
C ARG A 201 16.66 20.47 -10.75
N LYS A 202 17.65 20.93 -11.50
CA LYS A 202 18.31 20.17 -12.56
C LYS A 202 19.29 19.15 -11.99
N PHE A 203 19.33 17.96 -12.58
CA PHE A 203 20.32 16.95 -12.25
C PHE A 203 21.71 17.41 -12.67
N LYS A 204 22.69 17.14 -11.80
CA LYS A 204 24.11 17.37 -12.03
C LYS A 204 24.85 16.04 -12.16
N ASP A 205 25.95 16.06 -12.91
CA ASP A 205 26.82 14.90 -13.06
C ASP A 205 27.36 14.42 -11.71
N GLY A 206 27.09 13.14 -11.39
CA GLY A 206 27.42 12.51 -10.11
C GLY A 206 26.38 12.68 -9.01
N ASP A 207 25.22 13.29 -9.27
CA ASP A 207 24.11 13.30 -8.33
C ASP A 207 23.61 11.87 -8.09
N PHE A 208 23.34 11.57 -6.82
CA PHE A 208 22.45 10.48 -6.47
C PHE A 208 21.00 10.95 -6.67
N VAL A 209 20.19 10.11 -7.30
CA VAL A 209 18.78 10.36 -7.62
C VAL A 209 17.96 9.21 -7.06
N THR A 210 17.21 9.52 -5.99
CA THR A 210 16.22 8.62 -5.40
C THR A 210 14.91 8.79 -6.15
N VAL A 211 14.40 7.71 -6.71
CA VAL A 211 13.10 7.64 -7.36
C VAL A 211 12.23 6.68 -6.57
N ASP A 212 11.16 7.21 -6.00
CA ASP A 212 10.11 6.45 -5.32
C ASP A 212 8.86 6.48 -6.18
N PHE A 213 8.37 5.31 -6.57
CA PHE A 213 7.36 5.21 -7.59
C PHE A 213 6.57 3.91 -7.51
N GLY A 214 5.31 4.01 -7.89
CA GLY A 214 4.42 2.88 -7.99
C GLY A 214 3.21 3.22 -8.85
N THR A 215 2.52 2.18 -9.28
CA THR A 215 1.28 2.27 -10.05
C THR A 215 0.17 1.46 -9.42
N ILE A 216 -1.06 1.74 -9.84
CA ILE A 216 -2.23 0.92 -9.57
C ILE A 216 -2.53 0.03 -10.77
N TYR A 217 -2.88 -1.23 -10.52
CA TYR A 217 -3.45 -2.16 -11.51
C TYR A 217 -4.58 -2.96 -10.89
N GLN A 218 -5.78 -2.88 -11.47
CA GLN A 218 -6.99 -3.51 -10.95
C GLN A 218 -7.26 -3.15 -9.48
N GLY A 219 -6.94 -1.91 -9.12
CA GLY A 219 -7.10 -1.36 -7.78
C GLY A 219 -6.07 -1.82 -6.74
N PHE A 220 -5.01 -2.54 -7.13
CA PHE A 220 -3.89 -2.88 -6.25
C PHE A 220 -2.67 -2.00 -6.55
N CYS A 221 -1.99 -1.55 -5.51
CA CYS A 221 -0.82 -0.69 -5.55
C CYS A 221 0.48 -1.50 -5.62
N SER A 222 1.49 -0.87 -6.22
CA SER A 222 2.90 -1.20 -6.00
C SER A 222 3.58 -0.02 -5.31
N ASP A 223 4.70 -0.32 -4.65
CA ASP A 223 5.55 0.67 -4.00
C ASP A 223 7.02 0.25 -4.09
N ILE A 224 7.84 1.03 -4.79
CA ILE A 224 9.24 0.72 -5.05
C ILE A 224 10.05 2.02 -5.09
N THR A 225 10.96 2.14 -4.13
CA THR A 225 12.07 3.07 -4.17
C THR A 225 13.37 2.45 -4.70
N ARG A 226 14.07 3.20 -5.55
CA ARG A 226 15.45 2.92 -5.94
C ARG A 226 16.27 4.21 -6.00
N THR A 227 17.54 4.11 -5.62
CA THR A 227 18.49 5.21 -5.77
C THR A 227 19.56 4.83 -6.79
N TRP A 228 19.83 5.71 -7.76
CA TRP A 228 20.93 5.56 -8.71
C TRP A 228 21.83 6.77 -8.69
N VAL A 229 22.95 6.67 -9.39
CA VAL A 229 23.83 7.80 -9.66
C VAL A 229 23.74 8.19 -11.12
N LEU A 230 23.70 9.50 -11.39
CA LEU A 230 23.84 10.02 -12.74
C LEU A 230 25.32 9.94 -13.15
N ASN A 231 25.60 9.13 -14.17
CA ASN A 231 26.94 8.78 -14.64
C ASN A 231 27.79 8.05 -13.57
N LYS A 232 28.68 8.74 -12.84
CA LYS A 232 29.62 8.13 -11.89
C LYS A 232 29.51 8.75 -10.49
N PRO A 233 29.56 7.95 -9.41
CA PRO A 233 29.47 8.48 -8.05
C PRO A 233 30.78 9.18 -7.67
N LYS A 234 30.64 10.39 -7.11
CA LYS A 234 31.76 11.23 -6.67
C LYS A 234 31.86 11.36 -5.15
N ASN A 235 30.79 11.00 -4.42
CA ASN A 235 30.73 11.17 -2.97
C ASN A 235 30.87 9.82 -2.26
N GLN A 236 32.04 9.58 -1.66
CA GLN A 236 32.36 8.32 -0.97
C GLN A 236 31.39 8.02 0.19
N ARG A 237 30.90 9.05 0.89
CA ARG A 237 29.96 8.88 1.99
C ARG A 237 28.60 8.38 1.51
N LEU A 238 28.11 8.87 0.36
CA LEU A 238 26.87 8.36 -0.27
C LEU A 238 27.07 6.96 -0.86
N ILE A 239 28.25 6.62 -1.38
CA ILE A 239 28.58 5.24 -1.80
C ILE A 239 28.51 4.29 -0.60
N ASN A 240 29.10 4.66 0.54
CA ASN A 240 29.06 3.87 1.77
C ASN A 240 27.61 3.73 2.29
N ALA A 241 26.84 4.82 2.30
CA ALA A 241 25.43 4.81 2.66
C ALA A 241 24.63 3.86 1.76
N TYR A 242 24.88 3.88 0.44
CA TYR A 242 24.20 2.99 -0.49
C TYR A 242 24.47 1.52 -0.20
N LYS A 243 25.73 1.14 -0.04
CA LYS A 243 26.09 -0.26 0.31
C LYS A 243 25.41 -0.71 1.60
N LEU A 244 25.29 0.19 2.57
CA LEU A 244 24.70 -0.13 3.88
C LEU A 244 23.18 -0.25 3.81
N VAL A 245 22.50 0.67 3.10
CA VAL A 245 21.05 0.60 2.84
C VAL A 245 20.71 -0.67 2.05
N ASP A 246 21.48 -0.98 1.02
CA ASP A 246 21.32 -2.20 0.21
C ASP A 246 21.43 -3.47 1.07
N LYS A 247 22.45 -3.54 1.94
CA LYS A 247 22.64 -4.63 2.91
C LYS A 247 21.51 -4.69 3.94
N SER A 248 21.07 -3.55 4.46
CA SER A 248 20.00 -3.43 5.46
C SER A 248 18.67 -3.94 4.88
N ASN A 249 18.31 -3.51 3.68
CA ASN A 249 17.11 -3.95 2.97
C ASN A 249 17.14 -5.48 2.75
N GLN A 250 18.25 -6.03 2.22
CA GLN A 250 18.36 -7.48 2.00
C GLN A 250 18.25 -8.29 3.30
N ALA A 251 18.79 -7.77 4.40
CA ALA A 251 18.68 -8.40 5.71
C ALA A 251 17.23 -8.39 6.24
N GLY A 252 16.51 -7.28 6.08
CA GLY A 252 15.08 -7.18 6.41
C GLY A 252 14.23 -8.18 5.62
N ILE A 253 14.43 -8.23 4.31
CA ILE A 253 13.77 -9.19 3.42
C ILE A 253 14.04 -10.63 3.89
N LYS A 254 15.29 -10.97 4.19
CA LYS A 254 15.67 -12.32 4.65
C LYS A 254 15.07 -12.67 6.02
N ALA A 255 14.94 -11.69 6.92
CA ALA A 255 14.42 -11.91 8.25
C ALA A 255 12.90 -12.11 8.27
N ALA A 256 12.16 -11.32 7.49
CA ALA A 256 10.70 -11.28 7.54
C ALA A 256 10.03 -12.65 7.32
N LYS A 257 9.20 -13.05 8.29
CA LYS A 257 8.40 -14.28 8.31
C LYS A 257 7.21 -14.12 9.27
N ALA A 258 6.21 -14.99 9.17
CA ALA A 258 4.91 -14.80 9.81
C ALA A 258 4.92 -14.80 11.37
N ASP A 259 5.96 -15.34 12.00
CA ASP A 259 6.05 -15.30 13.46
C ASP A 259 6.80 -14.09 14.01
N MET A 260 7.39 -13.27 13.14
CA MET A 260 8.02 -12.01 13.54
C MET A 260 6.99 -10.88 13.57
N THR A 261 7.21 -9.95 14.48
CA THR A 261 6.53 -8.68 14.55
C THR A 261 7.15 -7.67 13.57
N GLY A 262 6.38 -6.63 13.24
CA GLY A 262 6.92 -5.49 12.47
C GLY A 262 8.10 -4.82 13.16
N GLN A 263 8.06 -4.74 14.49
CA GLN A 263 9.14 -4.22 15.32
C GLN A 263 10.43 -5.04 15.20
N GLU A 264 10.35 -6.37 15.22
CA GLU A 264 11.53 -7.24 15.10
C GLU A 264 12.18 -7.13 13.72
N VAL A 265 11.40 -7.03 12.65
CA VAL A 265 11.94 -6.85 11.30
C VAL A 265 12.56 -5.45 11.13
N ASP A 266 11.94 -4.40 11.70
CA ASP A 266 12.53 -3.06 11.73
C ASP A 266 13.87 -3.05 12.47
N ALA A 267 13.94 -3.71 13.64
CA ALA A 267 15.16 -3.79 14.44
C ALA A 267 16.33 -4.43 13.66
N VAL A 268 16.07 -5.44 12.81
CA VAL A 268 17.10 -6.04 11.94
C VAL A 268 17.68 -5.01 10.97
N CYS A 269 16.83 -4.24 10.29
CA CYS A 269 17.27 -3.24 9.33
C CYS A 269 18.00 -2.09 10.02
N ARG A 270 17.43 -1.60 11.11
CA ARG A 270 17.92 -0.46 11.88
C ARG A 270 19.26 -0.75 12.55
N LYS A 271 19.44 -1.93 13.13
CA LYS A 271 20.70 -2.35 13.76
C LYS A 271 21.88 -2.26 12.79
N ILE A 272 21.71 -2.70 11.54
CA ILE A 272 22.77 -2.64 10.52
C ILE A 272 23.23 -1.20 10.26
N ILE A 273 22.32 -0.23 10.32
CA ILE A 273 22.63 1.19 10.08
C ILE A 273 23.21 1.83 11.35
N ASP A 274 22.60 1.57 12.51
CA ASP A 274 22.95 2.20 13.78
C ASP A 274 24.29 1.73 14.39
N GLU A 275 24.84 0.62 13.91
CA GLU A 275 26.20 0.15 14.26
C GLU A 275 27.31 0.83 13.43
N THR A 276 27.00 1.89 12.68
CA THR A 276 27.94 2.59 11.79
C THR A 276 27.96 4.11 12.04
N GLU A 277 28.72 4.85 11.23
CA GLU A 277 28.73 6.32 11.22
C GLU A 277 27.37 6.96 10.86
N PHE A 278 26.41 6.17 10.35
CA PHE A 278 25.10 6.65 9.92
C PHE A 278 24.01 6.51 11.00
N LYS A 279 24.39 6.16 12.23
CA LYS A 279 23.46 6.06 13.37
C LYS A 279 22.57 7.29 13.50
N GLY A 280 21.27 7.06 13.65
CA GLY A 280 20.28 8.13 13.78
C GLY A 280 19.90 8.84 12.48
N LEU A 281 20.45 8.44 11.33
CA LEU A 281 20.08 8.99 10.02
C LEU A 281 19.01 8.15 9.28
N PHE A 282 18.56 7.05 9.88
CA PHE A 282 17.39 6.29 9.44
C PHE A 282 16.15 6.72 10.24
N VAL A 283 15.36 7.64 9.67
CA VAL A 283 14.40 8.47 10.42
C VAL A 283 12.92 8.06 10.29
N HIS A 284 12.61 7.02 9.52
CA HIS A 284 11.25 6.51 9.34
C HIS A 284 11.17 5.01 9.67
N SER A 285 9.96 4.43 9.55
CA SER A 285 9.74 2.99 9.67
C SER A 285 10.44 2.23 8.55
N THR A 286 10.78 0.97 8.81
CA THR A 286 11.31 0.05 7.79
C THR A 286 10.29 -0.32 6.72
N GLY A 287 9.00 -0.14 6.96
CA GLY A 287 7.99 -0.29 5.92
C GLY A 287 6.57 -0.41 6.43
N HIS A 288 5.67 -0.77 5.54
CA HIS A 288 4.23 -0.85 5.77
C HIS A 288 3.59 -1.88 4.84
N GLY A 289 2.31 -2.18 5.09
CA GLY A 289 1.52 -3.03 4.21
C GLY A 289 1.16 -2.30 2.94
N VAL A 290 1.08 -3.04 1.84
CA VAL A 290 0.64 -2.53 0.54
C VAL A 290 -0.38 -3.50 -0.05
N GLY A 291 -1.47 -2.97 -0.57
CA GLY A 291 -2.55 -3.76 -1.13
C GLY A 291 -3.41 -2.89 -2.02
N ILE A 292 -4.66 -2.68 -1.61
CA ILE A 292 -5.53 -1.72 -2.30
C ILE A 292 -5.11 -0.29 -1.94
N ASP A 293 -4.75 -0.07 -0.68
CA ASP A 293 -4.13 1.18 -0.25
C ASP A 293 -2.61 1.09 -0.34
N ILE A 294 -1.99 2.24 -0.59
CA ILE A 294 -0.53 2.36 -0.61
C ILE A 294 0.06 2.14 0.79
N HIS A 295 -0.61 2.66 1.83
CA HIS A 295 -0.30 2.41 3.22
C HIS A 295 -1.46 1.67 3.89
N GLU A 296 -1.26 0.39 4.21
CA GLU A 296 -2.19 -0.43 4.97
C GLU A 296 -1.46 -1.35 5.96
N LYS A 297 -2.20 -2.17 6.72
CA LYS A 297 -1.61 -3.13 7.67
C LYS A 297 -1.06 -4.38 6.96
N PRO A 298 -0.06 -5.05 7.55
CA PRO A 298 0.64 -4.72 8.80
C PRO A 298 1.78 -3.70 8.61
N ASN A 299 2.22 -3.03 9.67
CA ASN A 299 3.37 -2.12 9.61
C ASN A 299 4.69 -2.85 9.92
N VAL A 300 5.81 -2.35 9.39
CA VAL A 300 7.18 -2.76 9.75
C VAL A 300 7.86 -1.57 10.42
N ALA A 301 7.51 -1.36 11.68
CA ALA A 301 7.90 -0.17 12.44
C ALA A 301 8.26 -0.53 13.88
N THR A 302 9.07 0.31 14.53
CA THR A 302 9.49 0.17 15.93
C THR A 302 8.32 0.05 16.93
N SER A 303 7.13 0.54 16.57
CA SER A 303 5.93 0.50 17.41
C SER A 303 4.98 -0.66 17.10
N TYR A 304 5.22 -1.45 16.05
CA TYR A 304 4.29 -2.49 15.60
C TYR A 304 4.62 -3.84 16.22
N THR A 305 3.98 -4.16 17.34
CA THR A 305 4.22 -5.38 18.13
C THR A 305 3.37 -6.57 17.69
N ASP A 306 2.48 -6.39 16.73
CA ASP A 306 1.68 -7.50 16.17
C ASP A 306 2.52 -8.32 15.19
N LYS A 307 2.23 -9.63 15.14
CA LYS A 307 2.86 -10.55 14.20
C LYS A 307 2.44 -10.26 12.76
N LEU A 308 3.37 -10.40 11.83
CA LEU A 308 3.08 -10.38 10.40
C LEU A 308 2.30 -11.64 10.02
N GLY A 309 1.20 -11.53 9.28
CA GLY A 309 0.47 -12.74 8.87
C GLY A 309 1.09 -13.42 7.65
N VAL A 310 0.94 -14.75 7.53
CA VAL A 310 1.19 -15.46 6.27
C VAL A 310 0.37 -14.81 5.17
N ASP A 311 0.97 -14.54 4.02
CA ASP A 311 0.37 -13.87 2.87
C ASP A 311 0.00 -12.39 3.08
N SER A 312 0.52 -11.77 4.14
CA SER A 312 0.66 -10.30 4.15
C SER A 312 1.72 -9.84 3.15
N ILE A 313 1.54 -8.63 2.63
CA ILE A 313 2.47 -7.95 1.73
C ILE A 313 2.97 -6.73 2.48
N VAL A 314 4.29 -6.56 2.56
CA VAL A 314 4.91 -5.38 3.19
C VAL A 314 6.07 -4.86 2.35
N THR A 315 6.36 -3.56 2.49
CA THR A 315 7.61 -2.94 2.02
C THR A 315 8.73 -3.19 3.03
N ILE A 316 9.97 -3.23 2.53
CA ILE A 316 11.20 -3.16 3.30
C ILE A 316 12.04 -2.05 2.68
N GLU A 317 12.06 -0.88 3.29
CA GLU A 317 12.50 0.39 2.71
C GLU A 317 13.49 1.18 3.60
N PRO A 318 14.56 0.57 4.17
CA PRO A 318 15.50 1.35 4.97
C PRO A 318 16.11 2.51 4.15
N GLY A 319 16.43 3.60 4.85
CA GLY A 319 17.01 4.78 4.23
C GLY A 319 18.01 5.48 5.14
N ILE A 320 18.98 6.17 4.53
CA ILE A 320 19.96 7.03 5.21
C ILE A 320 19.87 8.41 4.58
N TYR A 321 19.63 9.43 5.41
CA TYR A 321 19.43 10.81 4.98
C TYR A 321 20.49 11.71 5.60
N ILE A 322 21.41 12.23 4.78
CA ILE A 322 22.55 13.02 5.23
C ILE A 322 22.25 14.51 4.92
N PRO A 323 21.98 15.34 5.94
CA PRO A 323 21.58 16.74 5.73
C PRO A 323 22.54 17.49 4.82
N ASN A 324 21.99 18.24 3.87
CA ASN A 324 22.71 19.04 2.87
C ASN A 324 23.60 18.26 1.88
N VAL A 325 23.70 16.93 2.00
CA VAL A 325 24.53 16.09 1.12
C VAL A 325 23.67 15.29 0.15
N GLY A 326 22.68 14.57 0.68
CA GLY A 326 21.80 13.69 -0.09
C GLY A 326 21.30 12.54 0.77
N GLY A 327 20.68 11.54 0.16
CA GLY A 327 20.20 10.38 0.88
C GLY A 327 19.93 9.21 -0.05
N ILE A 328 19.86 8.03 0.55
CA ILE A 328 19.64 6.77 -0.14
C ILE A 328 18.42 6.09 0.49
N ARG A 329 17.50 5.62 -0.34
CA ARG A 329 16.46 4.67 0.04
C ARG A 329 16.38 3.56 -1.02
N ILE A 330 16.21 2.33 -0.56
CA ILE A 330 15.99 1.16 -1.41
C ILE A 330 14.85 0.39 -0.78
N GLU A 331 13.83 0.13 -1.59
CA GLU A 331 12.59 -0.46 -1.12
C GLU A 331 12.16 -1.63 -1.97
N ASP A 332 11.73 -2.68 -1.31
CA ASP A 332 11.20 -3.85 -1.99
C ASP A 332 9.93 -4.33 -1.30
N MET A 333 8.93 -4.66 -2.12
CA MET A 333 7.76 -5.41 -1.66
C MET A 333 8.09 -6.91 -1.51
N ILE A 334 7.65 -7.47 -0.39
CA ILE A 334 7.76 -8.89 -0.08
C ILE A 334 6.41 -9.50 0.28
N GLN A 335 6.27 -10.80 0.05
CA GLN A 335 5.18 -11.62 0.57
C GLN A 335 5.68 -12.44 1.76
N VAL A 336 5.04 -12.27 2.91
CA VAL A 336 5.39 -13.01 4.13
C VAL A 336 4.91 -14.46 4.02
N LYS A 337 5.79 -15.42 4.32
CA LYS A 337 5.46 -16.85 4.46
C LYS A 337 5.80 -17.32 5.88
N ALA A 338 5.48 -18.59 6.18
CA ALA A 338 5.64 -19.15 7.51
C ALA A 338 7.10 -19.08 8.02
N ASP A 339 8.06 -19.48 7.19
CA ASP A 339 9.48 -19.64 7.54
C ASP A 339 10.41 -18.62 6.85
N LYS A 340 9.92 -17.88 5.86
CA LYS A 340 10.67 -16.94 5.03
C LYS A 340 9.77 -15.87 4.42
N SER A 341 10.35 -14.98 3.63
CA SER A 341 9.62 -14.12 2.70
C SER A 341 9.83 -14.56 1.25
N ILE A 342 8.93 -14.16 0.37
CA ILE A 342 9.13 -14.17 -1.08
C ILE A 342 9.39 -12.73 -1.51
N TRP A 343 10.57 -12.48 -2.06
CA TRP A 343 10.94 -11.17 -2.58
C TRP A 343 10.31 -10.95 -3.96
N LEU A 344 9.24 -10.14 -4.02
CA LEU A 344 8.42 -9.98 -5.22
C LEU A 344 9.07 -9.07 -6.27
N SER A 345 9.89 -8.12 -5.82
CA SER A 345 10.53 -7.07 -6.62
C SER A 345 12.03 -7.30 -6.88
N LYS A 346 12.51 -8.53 -6.66
CA LYS A 346 13.94 -8.91 -6.70
C LYS A 346 14.66 -8.52 -8.00
N ASP A 347 13.96 -8.61 -9.13
CA ASP A 347 14.54 -8.43 -10.47
C ASP A 347 14.52 -6.97 -10.96
N ILE A 348 14.27 -6.01 -10.07
CA ILE A 348 14.44 -4.58 -10.36
C ILE A 348 15.90 -4.21 -10.11
N LYS A 349 16.58 -3.76 -11.17
CA LYS A 349 18.00 -3.38 -11.18
C LYS A 349 18.32 -2.44 -10.02
N ARG A 350 19.41 -2.77 -9.36
CA ARG A 350 20.07 -1.93 -8.35
C ARG A 350 21.25 -1.20 -8.98
N MET A 351 21.69 -0.10 -8.36
CA MET A 351 22.94 0.56 -8.79
C MET A 351 24.10 -0.42 -8.66
N LYS A 352 24.91 -0.52 -9.71
CA LYS A 352 26.18 -1.24 -9.69
C LYS A 352 27.26 -0.25 -9.27
N LEU A 353 27.94 -0.54 -8.17
CA LEU A 353 29.04 0.26 -7.63
C LEU A 353 30.38 -0.15 -8.22
#